data_AF-A0A2D5UC39-F1
#
_entry.id   AF-A0A2D5UC39-F1
#
_cell.length_a   1.000
_cell.length_b   1.000
_cell.length_c   1.000
_cell.angle_alpha   90.00
_cell.angle_beta   90.00
_cell.angle_gamma   90.00
#
_symmetry.space_group_name_H-M   'P 1'
#
loop_
_entity.id
_entity.type
_entity.pdbx_description
1 polymer ?
#
loop_
_entity_poly.entity_id
_entity_poly.type
_entity_poly.pdbx_seq_one_letter_code
_entity_poly.pdbx_strand_id
1 'polypeptide(L)'
;RYLIAVADAMAHLGSWNNWTSSDLVAALAPQHAEICAVDGLSKEDVHGRLLEMAGRRVGDLRRGGNFREERMRSLPIPVDLDDDDFFVPTVKDPGDLKIIVAGGVPGPETSVMHGWSGGSRAVSRAYSV
;
A
#
# COMPACT_ATOMS: atom_id res chain seq x y z
N ARG A 1 5.09 4.89 -14.88
CA ARG A 1 4.44 6.14 -14.40
C ARG A 1 3.16 5.87 -13.61
N TYR A 2 2.27 4.97 -14.06
CA TYR A 2 1.01 4.70 -13.34
C TYR A 2 1.19 4.13 -11.93
N LEU A 3 2.22 3.30 -11.69
CA LEU A 3 2.50 2.75 -10.35
C LEU A 3 2.74 3.83 -9.28
N ILE A 4 3.16 5.04 -9.66
CA ILE A 4 3.29 6.18 -8.74
C ILE A 4 1.91 6.58 -8.20
N ALA A 5 0.91 6.67 -9.07
CA ALA A 5 -0.46 7.00 -8.67
C ALA A 5 -1.07 5.89 -7.80
N VAL A 6 -0.77 4.61 -8.10
CA VAL A 6 -1.18 3.48 -7.26
C VAL A 6 -0.52 3.55 -5.90
N ALA A 7 0.79 3.80 -5.84
CA ALA A 7 1.53 3.93 -4.59
C ALA A 7 1.04 5.12 -3.74
N ASP A 8 0.71 6.26 -4.37
CA ASP A 8 0.13 7.41 -3.66
C ASP A 8 -1.26 7.09 -3.09
N ALA A 9 -2.09 6.36 -3.84
CA ALA A 9 -3.39 5.88 -3.37
C ALA A 9 -3.26 4.86 -2.21
N MET A 10 -2.28 3.95 -2.28
CA MET A 10 -1.90 3.08 -1.17
C MET A 10 -1.55 3.91 0.07
N ALA A 11 -0.73 4.94 -0.11
CA ALA A 11 -0.27 5.83 0.93
C ALA A 11 -1.26 6.95 1.30
N HIS A 12 -2.55 6.83 0.97
CA HIS A 12 -3.56 7.83 1.33
C HIS A 12 -3.42 8.25 2.80
N LEU A 13 -3.35 9.56 3.09
CA LEU A 13 -2.96 10.06 4.42
C LEU A 13 -3.89 9.57 5.55
N GLY A 14 -5.18 9.42 5.26
CA GLY A 14 -6.18 8.88 6.19
C GLY A 14 -6.15 7.36 6.37
N SER A 15 -5.29 6.64 5.64
CA SER A 15 -5.19 5.19 5.72
C SER A 15 -4.65 4.72 7.07
N TRP A 16 -5.31 3.72 7.65
CA TRP A 16 -4.80 3.04 8.85
C TRP A 16 -3.49 2.32 8.61
N ASN A 17 -3.21 1.87 7.38
CA ASN A 17 -1.93 1.23 7.07
C ASN A 17 -0.75 2.17 7.31
N ASN A 18 -0.90 3.50 7.25
CA ASN A 18 0.19 4.40 7.63
C ASN A 18 0.56 4.29 9.12
N TRP A 19 -0.41 3.96 9.96
CA TRP A 19 -0.33 3.98 11.42
C TRP A 19 -0.15 2.60 12.07
N THR A 20 -0.54 1.53 11.38
CA THR A 20 -0.51 0.16 11.89
C THR A 20 -0.01 -0.81 10.82
N SER A 21 0.47 -1.99 11.24
CA SER A 21 0.66 -3.10 10.30
C SER A 21 -0.69 -3.76 10.06
N SER A 22 -1.10 -3.88 8.81
CA SER A 22 -2.36 -4.49 8.40
C SER A 22 -2.27 -4.86 6.93
N ASP A 23 -3.01 -5.91 6.52
CA ASP A 23 -3.14 -6.25 5.10
C ASP A 23 -3.70 -5.06 4.29
N LEU A 24 -3.27 -4.94 3.04
CA LEU A 24 -3.72 -3.97 2.04
C LEU A 24 -3.91 -4.67 0.70
N VAL A 25 -5.00 -4.36 -0.01
CA VAL A 25 -5.22 -4.89 -1.37
C VAL A 25 -5.06 -3.79 -2.41
N ALA A 26 -4.20 -4.02 -3.40
CA ALA A 26 -4.16 -3.27 -4.65
C ALA A 26 -4.76 -4.13 -5.77
N ALA A 27 -5.93 -3.75 -6.25
CA ALA A 27 -6.64 -4.40 -7.34
C ALA A 27 -6.33 -3.66 -8.65
N LEU A 28 -5.37 -4.16 -9.41
CA LEU A 28 -4.94 -3.57 -10.67
C LEU A 28 -5.95 -3.90 -11.78
N ALA A 29 -6.30 -2.90 -12.60
CA ALA A 29 -7.03 -3.14 -13.84
C ALA A 29 -6.25 -4.07 -14.78
N PRO A 30 -6.92 -4.87 -15.64
CA PRO A 30 -6.25 -5.71 -16.63
C PRO A 30 -5.29 -4.91 -17.53
N GLN A 31 -5.69 -3.69 -17.93
CA GLN A 31 -4.85 -2.81 -18.76
C GLN A 31 -3.56 -2.39 -18.04
N HIS A 32 -3.60 -2.15 -16.72
CA HIS A 32 -2.39 -1.85 -15.94
C HIS A 32 -1.46 -3.06 -15.81
N ALA A 33 -2.04 -4.25 -15.62
CA ALA A 33 -1.28 -5.49 -15.58
C ALA A 33 -0.58 -5.76 -16.93
N GLU A 34 -1.27 -5.52 -18.05
CA GLU A 34 -0.70 -5.65 -19.39
C GLU A 34 0.41 -4.64 -19.66
N ILE A 35 0.25 -3.36 -19.25
CA ILE A 35 1.32 -2.36 -19.33
C ILE A 35 2.56 -2.83 -18.58
N CYS A 36 2.41 -3.38 -17.38
CA CYS A 36 3.54 -3.95 -16.63
C CYS A 36 4.18 -5.13 -17.34
N ALA A 37 3.39 -6.03 -17.93
CA ALA A 37 3.92 -7.18 -18.65
C ALA A 37 4.68 -6.76 -19.92
N VAL A 38 4.18 -5.78 -20.66
CA VAL A 38 4.85 -5.17 -21.83
C VAL A 38 6.18 -4.53 -21.44
N ASP A 39 6.24 -3.89 -20.27
CA ASP A 39 7.47 -3.33 -19.70
C ASP A 39 8.41 -4.42 -19.11
N GLY A 40 8.05 -5.70 -19.21
CA GLY A 40 8.85 -6.84 -18.74
C GLY A 40 8.83 -7.06 -17.23
N LEU A 41 7.87 -6.47 -16.52
CA LEU A 41 7.77 -6.57 -15.06
C LEU A 41 6.97 -7.82 -14.65
N SER A 42 7.56 -8.63 -13.77
CA SER A 42 6.86 -9.70 -13.08
C SER A 42 5.90 -9.15 -12.00
N LYS A 43 5.04 -10.02 -11.46
CA LYS A 43 4.18 -9.65 -10.32
C LYS A 43 5.03 -9.23 -9.11
N GLU A 44 6.14 -9.92 -8.90
CA GLU A 44 7.11 -9.69 -7.83
C GLU A 44 7.80 -8.33 -8.01
N ASP A 45 8.15 -7.95 -9.25
CA ASP A 45 8.72 -6.62 -9.54
C ASP A 45 7.72 -5.51 -9.25
N VAL A 46 6.46 -5.69 -9.65
CA VAL A 46 5.40 -4.72 -9.37
C VAL A 46 5.15 -4.60 -7.86
N HIS A 47 5.14 -5.73 -7.16
CA HIS A 47 5.00 -5.79 -5.71
C HIS A 47 6.11 -5.04 -4.99
N GLY A 48 7.37 -5.36 -5.29
CA GLY A 48 8.53 -4.68 -4.70
C GLY A 48 8.53 -3.17 -4.98
N ARG A 49 8.23 -2.76 -6.21
CA ARG A 49 8.14 -1.33 -6.57
C ARG A 49 7.05 -0.60 -5.79
N LEU A 50 5.87 -1.20 -5.64
CA LEU A 50 4.80 -0.59 -4.86
C LEU A 50 5.16 -0.47 -3.38
N LEU A 51 5.85 -1.46 -2.81
CA LEU A 51 6.35 -1.38 -1.43
C LEU A 51 7.38 -0.26 -1.24
N GLU A 52 8.31 -0.09 -2.18
CA GLU A 52 9.31 0.98 -2.12
C GLU A 52 8.69 2.38 -2.25
N MET A 53 7.71 2.53 -3.15
CA MET A 53 7.11 3.84 -3.43
C MET A 53 6.02 4.25 -2.44
N ALA A 54 5.27 3.29 -1.88
CA ALA A 54 4.11 3.59 -1.04
C ALA A 54 4.54 3.90 0.39
N GLY A 55 4.54 5.19 0.74
CA GLY A 55 4.78 5.65 2.09
C GLY A 55 4.60 7.15 2.21
N ARG A 56 4.83 7.66 3.41
CA ARG A 56 4.75 9.09 3.73
C ARG A 56 5.92 9.48 4.60
N ARG A 57 6.30 10.76 4.52
CA ARG A 57 7.29 11.33 5.42
C ARG A 57 6.68 11.53 6.81
N VAL A 58 7.50 11.46 7.87
CA VAL A 58 7.05 11.68 9.25
C VAL A 58 6.32 13.02 9.39
N GLY A 59 6.80 14.07 8.72
CA GLY A 59 6.14 15.38 8.73
C GLY A 59 4.72 15.35 8.14
N ASP A 60 4.48 14.59 7.06
CA ASP A 60 3.13 14.42 6.49
C ASP A 60 2.22 13.70 7.49
N LEU A 61 2.77 12.66 8.11
CA LEU A 61 2.06 11.87 9.09
C LEU A 61 1.66 12.73 10.31
N ARG A 62 2.55 13.54 10.87
CA ARG A 62 2.23 14.45 11.99
C ARG A 62 1.03 15.35 11.68
N ARG A 63 0.86 15.75 10.40
CA ARG A 63 -0.26 16.60 9.93
C ARG A 63 -1.54 15.83 9.59
N GLY A 64 -1.50 14.49 9.51
CA GLY A 64 -2.61 13.63 9.08
C GLY A 64 -3.70 13.35 10.12
N GLY A 65 -3.68 14.00 11.28
CA GLY A 65 -4.73 13.94 12.31
C GLY A 65 -4.76 12.70 13.21
N ASN A 66 -4.17 11.58 12.79
CA ASN A 66 -4.13 10.33 13.57
C ASN A 66 -2.75 9.99 14.18
N PHE A 67 -1.80 10.93 14.12
CA PHE A 67 -0.44 10.73 14.59
C PHE A 67 -0.36 10.55 16.12
N ARG A 68 0.32 9.48 16.55
CA ARG A 68 0.63 9.18 17.96
C ARG A 68 2.04 8.60 18.01
N GLU A 69 2.95 9.23 18.75
CA GLU A 69 4.36 8.80 18.80
C GLU A 69 4.51 7.37 19.31
N GLU A 70 3.78 6.99 20.36
CA GLU A 70 3.76 5.62 20.89
C GLU A 70 3.42 4.59 19.81
N ARG A 71 2.42 4.89 18.98
CA ARG A 71 2.01 4.01 17.88
C ARG A 71 3.09 3.90 16.82
N MET A 72 3.69 5.02 16.42
CA MET A 72 4.78 5.01 15.44
C MET A 72 5.99 4.22 15.94
N ARG A 73 6.32 4.33 17.24
CA ARG A 73 7.39 3.56 17.89
C ARG A 73 7.06 2.07 18.04
N SER A 74 5.77 1.70 18.06
CA SER A 74 5.32 0.30 18.11
C SER A 74 5.28 -0.41 16.75
N LEU A 75 5.53 0.31 15.64
CA LEU A 75 5.59 -0.31 14.32
C LEU A 75 6.72 -1.35 14.30
N PRO A 76 6.60 -2.43 13.49
CA PRO A 76 7.62 -3.46 13.38
C PRO A 76 8.86 -3.01 12.57
N ILE A 77 8.98 -1.70 12.32
CA ILE A 77 10.10 -1.06 11.63
C ILE A 77 10.60 0.11 12.49
N PRO A 78 11.91 0.41 12.47
CA PRO A 78 12.42 1.61 13.12
C PRO A 78 11.86 2.85 12.40
N VAL A 79 11.44 3.84 13.18
CA VAL A 79 11.01 5.15 12.67
C VAL A 79 11.75 6.23 13.45
N ASP A 80 12.53 7.04 12.75
CA ASP A 80 13.09 8.26 13.32
C ASP A 80 12.00 9.33 13.36
N LEU A 81 11.54 9.67 14.57
CA LEU A 81 10.48 10.68 14.74
C LEU A 81 11.00 12.11 14.80
N ASP A 82 12.32 12.28 14.91
CA ASP A 82 12.96 13.59 14.98
C ASP A 82 13.36 14.10 13.59
N ASP A 83 13.38 13.22 12.58
CA ASP A 83 13.53 13.56 11.16
C ASP A 83 12.17 13.59 10.44
N ASP A 84 11.67 14.80 10.17
CA ASP A 84 10.41 15.01 9.44
C ASP A 84 10.44 14.45 8.01
N ASP A 85 11.62 14.26 7.42
CA ASP A 85 11.81 13.71 6.07
C ASP A 85 11.97 12.18 6.06
N PHE A 86 12.03 11.55 7.23
CA PHE A 86 12.12 10.10 7.36
C PHE A 86 10.94 9.42 6.66
N PHE A 87 11.23 8.54 5.71
CA PHE A 87 10.21 7.84 4.94
C PHE A 87 9.66 6.65 5.73
N VAL A 88 8.34 6.64 5.96
CA VAL A 88 7.63 5.54 6.59
C VAL A 88 6.83 4.78 5.53
N PRO A 89 7.19 3.53 5.22
CA PRO A 89 6.42 2.68 4.33
C PRO A 89 4.98 2.52 4.82
N THR A 90 4.01 2.59 3.91
CA THR A 90 2.61 2.32 4.22
C THR A 90 2.41 0.85 4.58
N VAL A 91 3.09 -0.06 3.88
CA VAL A 91 3.09 -1.49 4.19
C VAL A 91 4.38 -1.84 4.93
N LYS A 92 4.26 -2.43 6.12
CA LYS A 92 5.38 -2.68 7.03
C LYS A 92 6.00 -4.06 6.82
N ASP A 93 5.17 -5.05 6.55
CA ASP A 93 5.57 -6.39 6.15
C ASP A 93 5.21 -6.59 4.67
N PRO A 94 6.15 -6.95 3.78
CA PRO A 94 5.85 -7.24 2.38
C PRO A 94 4.69 -8.23 2.18
N GLY A 95 4.54 -9.18 3.11
CA GLY A 95 3.48 -10.16 3.13
C GLY A 95 2.08 -9.55 3.31
N ASP A 96 1.95 -8.34 3.85
CA ASP A 96 0.67 -7.66 4.07
C ASP A 96 0.10 -7.05 2.76
N LEU A 97 0.93 -6.81 1.72
CA LEU A 97 0.46 -6.30 0.43
C LEU A 97 -0.05 -7.43 -0.47
N LYS A 98 -1.34 -7.37 -0.83
CA LYS A 98 -1.98 -8.29 -1.78
C LYS A 98 -2.22 -7.58 -3.11
N ILE A 99 -1.65 -8.14 -4.18
CA ILE A 99 -1.90 -7.68 -5.54
C ILE A 99 -2.76 -8.70 -6.26
N ILE A 100 -3.89 -8.21 -6.78
CA ILE A 100 -4.81 -8.95 -7.65
C ILE A 100 -5.03 -8.16 -8.94
N VAL A 101 -5.41 -8.87 -10.00
CA VAL A 101 -5.95 -8.24 -11.21
C VAL A 101 -7.46 -8.41 -11.17
N ALA A 102 -8.20 -7.31 -11.31
CA ALA A 102 -9.66 -7.31 -11.25
C ALA A 102 -10.24 -6.16 -12.09
N GLY A 103 -11.52 -6.26 -12.46
CA GLY A 103 -12.20 -5.29 -13.32
C GLY A 103 -12.42 -5.80 -14.75
N GLY A 104 -12.59 -4.88 -15.70
CA GLY A 104 -12.88 -5.18 -17.10
C GLY A 104 -12.15 -4.24 -18.06
N VAL A 105 -12.41 -4.39 -19.36
CA VAL A 105 -11.83 -3.56 -20.43
C VAL A 105 -12.97 -2.90 -21.23
N PRO A 106 -12.91 -1.58 -21.52
CA PRO A 106 -11.88 -0.62 -21.12
C PRO A 106 -12.05 -0.12 -19.67
N GLY A 107 -10.96 0.32 -19.04
CA GLY A 107 -10.97 0.90 -17.68
C GLY A 107 -9.64 0.72 -16.95
N PRO A 108 -8.66 1.63 -17.09
CA PRO A 108 -7.39 1.55 -16.39
C PRO A 108 -7.53 2.14 -14.97
N GLU A 109 -8.51 1.67 -14.19
CA GLU A 109 -8.70 2.10 -12.81
C GLU A 109 -8.17 1.04 -11.84
N THR A 110 -7.19 1.44 -11.02
CA THR A 110 -6.74 0.61 -9.89
C THR A 110 -7.52 0.99 -8.65
N SER A 111 -8.04 -0.02 -7.93
CA SER A 111 -8.66 0.18 -6.62
C SER A 111 -7.71 -0.22 -5.50
N VAL A 112 -7.75 0.52 -4.39
CA VAL A 112 -6.97 0.26 -3.19
C VAL A 112 -7.93 0.06 -2.03
N MET A 113 -7.79 -1.07 -1.34
CA MET A 113 -8.52 -1.36 -0.11
C MET A 113 -7.54 -1.35 1.06
N HIS A 114 -7.62 -0.30 1.87
CA HIS A 114 -6.85 -0.17 3.10
C HIS A 114 -7.39 -1.09 4.19
N GLY A 115 -6.51 -1.46 5.11
CA GLY A 115 -6.86 -2.19 6.32
C GLY A 115 -7.61 -1.31 7.32
N TRP A 116 -8.30 -1.95 8.26
CA TRP A 116 -9.03 -1.34 9.36
C TRP A 116 -8.26 -1.57 10.68
N SER A 117 -7.78 -0.48 11.29
CA SER A 117 -7.26 -0.44 12.66
C SER A 117 -6.20 -1.50 13.03
N GLY A 118 -5.46 -2.05 12.06
CA GLY A 118 -4.46 -3.11 12.28
C GLY A 118 -5.02 -4.54 12.40
N GLY A 119 -6.33 -4.72 12.25
CA GLY A 119 -6.99 -6.02 12.38
C GLY A 119 -7.26 -6.74 11.06
N SER A 120 -7.00 -6.12 9.92
CA SER A 120 -7.34 -6.72 8.62
C SER A 120 -6.38 -7.83 8.24
N ARG A 121 -6.97 -8.95 7.83
CA ARG A 121 -6.29 -10.11 7.29
C ARG A 121 -6.95 -10.50 5.98
N ALA A 122 -6.17 -10.65 4.92
CA ALA A 122 -6.69 -11.13 3.65
C ALA A 122 -6.90 -12.64 3.73
N VAL A 123 -8.15 -13.05 3.60
CA VAL A 123 -8.56 -14.46 3.56
C VAL A 123 -9.03 -14.80 2.15
N SER A 124 -8.11 -14.88 1.19
CA SER A 124 -8.47 -15.34 -0.16
C SER A 124 -8.91 -16.80 -0.09
N ARG A 125 -10.16 -17.05 -0.46
CA ARG A 125 -10.74 -18.37 -0.71
C ARG A 125 -11.41 -18.30 -2.08
N ALA A 126 -11.37 -19.40 -2.84
CA ALA A 126 -12.25 -19.52 -3.99
C ALA A 126 -13.69 -19.36 -3.48
N TYR A 127 -14.42 -18.39 -4.03
CA TYR A 127 -15.83 -18.24 -3.72
C TYR A 127 -16.60 -19.30 -4.51
N SER A 128 -16.81 -20.46 -3.88
CA SER A 128 -17.70 -21.49 -4.39
C SER A 128 -19.13 -21.17 -3.94
N VAL A 129 -19.98 -20.80 -4.89
CA VAL A 129 -21.45 -20.76 -4.70
C VAL A 129 -22.02 -22.12 -5.02
#